data_AF-A0A081QD56-F1
#
_entry.id   AF-A0A081QD56-F1
#
_cell.length_a   1.000
_cell.length_b   1.000
_cell.length_c   1.000
_cell.angle_alpha   90.00
_cell.angle_beta   90.00
_cell.angle_gamma   90.00
#
_symmetry.space_group_name_H-M   'P 1'
#
loop_
_entity.id
_entity.type
_entity.pdbx_description
1 polymer ?
#
loop_
_entity_poly.entity_id
_entity_poly.type
_entity_poly.pdbx_seq_one_letter_code
_entity_poly.pdbx_strand_id
1 'polypeptide(L)'
;MNYKTKINGKEIEYGALVEKSHFSDEEWSAIYAEIAEQNYPEIFKNRKSDTAFIDTLGALTSLEERYEALLELLPQDQFSRPGTHPKWVADAVAENTLNKVDTQYDVSDLIERCETLEELKSELTEYFELEEL
;
A
#
# COMPACT_ATOMS: atom_id res chain seq x y z
N MET A 1 9.28 6.60 6.54
CA MET A 1 10.65 7.14 6.72
C MET A 1 11.57 6.56 5.65
N ASN A 2 12.67 7.26 5.29
CA ASN A 2 13.71 6.70 4.42
C ASN A 2 14.98 6.49 5.24
N TYR A 3 15.60 5.34 5.05
CA TYR A 3 16.81 4.89 5.71
C TYR A 3 17.93 4.80 4.69
N LYS A 4 19.15 5.11 5.14
CA LYS A 4 20.34 5.00 4.33
C LYS A 4 21.39 4.24 5.10
N THR A 5 21.91 3.18 4.49
CA THR A 5 23.02 2.41 5.05
C THR A 5 24.11 2.20 4.00
N LYS A 6 25.32 1.87 4.43
CA LYS A 6 26.47 1.68 3.54
C LYS A 6 27.07 0.30 3.73
N ILE A 7 27.02 -0.51 2.67
CA ILE A 7 27.59 -1.87 2.64
C ILE A 7 28.60 -1.96 1.51
N ASN A 8 29.80 -2.47 1.81
CA ASN A 8 30.85 -2.70 0.80
C ASN A 8 31.14 -1.46 -0.07
N GLY A 9 31.05 -0.26 0.52
CA GLY A 9 31.28 1.01 -0.16
C GLY A 9 30.09 1.57 -0.94
N LYS A 10 29.00 0.82 -1.10
CA LYS A 10 27.76 1.20 -1.80
C LYS A 10 26.73 1.73 -0.80
N GLU A 11 26.16 2.90 -1.10
CA GLU A 11 25.01 3.42 -0.37
C GLU A 11 23.75 2.69 -0.81
N ILE A 12 22.93 2.32 0.17
CA ILE A 12 21.64 1.67 -0.02
C ILE A 12 20.61 2.58 0.64
N GLU A 13 19.61 2.97 -0.15
CA GLU A 13 18.43 3.65 0.33
C GLU A 13 17.27 2.66 0.40
N TYR A 14 16.55 2.72 1.51
CA TYR A 14 15.37 1.91 1.78
C TYR A 14 14.27 2.79 2.36
N GLY A 15 13.01 2.47 2.09
CA GLY A 15 11.88 3.19 2.66
C GLY A 15 10.57 2.53 2.25
N ALA A 16 9.49 2.88 2.94
CA ALA A 16 8.18 2.26 2.76
C ALA A 16 7.66 2.30 1.30
N LEU A 17 7.95 3.40 0.57
CA LEU A 17 7.54 3.61 -0.82
C LEU A 17 8.70 3.54 -1.82
N VAL A 18 9.88 3.06 -1.38
CA VAL A 18 11.03 2.87 -2.28
C VAL A 18 10.81 1.59 -3.09
N GLU A 19 10.71 1.72 -4.42
CA GLU A 19 10.37 0.61 -5.32
C GLU A 19 11.47 -0.46 -5.43
N LYS A 20 12.72 -0.10 -5.09
CA LYS A 20 13.82 -1.05 -5.07
C LYS A 20 13.60 -2.04 -3.92
N SER A 21 13.22 -3.27 -4.26
CA SER A 21 12.87 -4.33 -3.31
C SER A 21 13.81 -5.54 -3.33
N HIS A 22 14.74 -5.59 -4.28
CA HIS A 22 15.71 -6.68 -4.38
C HIS A 22 17.00 -6.33 -3.64
N PHE A 23 17.20 -6.97 -2.50
CA PHE A 23 18.37 -6.87 -1.64
C PHE A 23 18.84 -8.27 -1.26
N SER A 24 20.15 -8.46 -1.09
CA SER A 24 20.70 -9.68 -0.51
C SER A 24 20.37 -9.81 0.98
N ASP A 25 20.56 -10.98 1.58
CA ASP A 25 20.38 -11.18 3.02
C ASP A 25 21.27 -10.25 3.87
N GLU A 26 22.50 -10.00 3.41
CA GLU A 26 23.43 -9.05 4.03
C GLU A 26 22.91 -7.61 3.92
N GLU A 27 22.40 -7.24 2.75
CA GLU A 27 21.78 -5.93 2.53
C GLU A 27 20.53 -5.75 3.41
N TRP A 28 19.69 -6.79 3.55
CA TRP A 28 18.52 -6.76 4.42
C TRP A 28 18.89 -6.62 5.89
N SER A 29 19.85 -7.39 6.40
CA SER A 29 20.26 -7.29 7.81
C SER A 29 20.79 -5.88 8.15
N ALA A 30 21.58 -5.27 7.26
CA ALA A 30 22.03 -3.90 7.46
C ALA A 30 20.90 -2.86 7.40
N ILE A 31 19.93 -3.04 6.49
CA ILE A 31 18.72 -2.21 6.44
C ILE A 31 17.96 -2.32 7.76
N TYR A 32 17.71 -3.54 8.26
CA TYR A 32 16.99 -3.75 9.52
C TYR A 32 17.74 -3.19 10.73
N ALA A 33 19.06 -3.30 10.75
CA ALA A 33 19.88 -2.68 11.78
C ALA A 33 19.74 -1.15 11.77
N GLU A 34 19.79 -0.52 10.60
CA GLU A 34 19.59 0.94 10.44
C GLU A 34 18.19 1.36 10.93
N ILE A 35 17.16 0.61 10.55
CA ILE A 35 15.78 0.85 11.00
C ILE A 35 15.69 0.76 12.53
N ALA A 36 16.24 -0.31 13.13
CA ALA A 36 16.21 -0.51 14.56
C ALA A 36 17.02 0.55 15.32
N GLU A 37 18.15 1.00 14.79
CA GLU A 37 18.98 2.05 15.39
C GLU A 37 18.26 3.40 15.42
N GLN A 38 17.65 3.80 14.30
CA GLN A 38 16.96 5.09 14.23
C GLN A 38 15.65 5.11 15.04
N ASN A 39 14.89 4.01 15.08
CA ASN A 39 13.60 3.95 15.79
C ASN A 39 13.73 3.61 17.28
N TYR A 40 14.71 2.77 17.64
CA TYR A 40 14.89 2.28 19.02
C TYR A 40 16.35 2.36 19.46
N PRO A 41 16.97 3.55 19.49
CA PRO A 41 18.41 3.72 19.69
C PRO A 41 18.92 3.07 20.99
N GLU A 42 18.16 3.15 22.07
CA GLU A 42 18.55 2.54 23.35
C GLU A 42 18.46 1.01 23.34
N ILE A 43 17.45 0.44 22.66
CA ILE A 43 17.33 -1.01 22.50
C ILE A 43 18.45 -1.52 21.60
N PHE A 44 18.68 -0.84 20.48
CA PHE A 44 19.75 -1.16 19.55
C PHE A 44 21.11 -1.15 20.23
N LYS A 45 21.44 -0.08 20.97
CA LYS A 45 22.71 0.03 21.71
C LYS A 45 22.95 -1.16 22.66
N ASN A 46 21.91 -1.64 23.33
CA ASN A 46 21.99 -2.73 24.29
C ASN A 46 21.98 -4.13 23.66
N ARG A 47 21.39 -4.27 22.47
CA ARG A 47 21.16 -5.58 21.83
C ARG A 47 21.73 -5.73 20.43
N LYS A 48 22.54 -4.78 19.94
CA LYS A 48 23.13 -4.80 18.58
C LYS A 48 23.95 -6.04 18.24
N SER A 49 24.44 -6.78 19.23
CA SER A 49 25.15 -8.05 19.02
C SER A 49 24.22 -9.24 18.80
N ASP A 50 22.93 -9.11 19.12
CA ASP A 50 21.89 -10.12 18.90
C ASP A 50 21.25 -9.86 17.53
N THR A 51 21.96 -10.27 16.48
CA THR A 51 21.57 -9.99 15.09
C THR A 51 20.16 -10.52 14.79
N ALA A 52 19.78 -11.70 15.28
CA ALA A 52 18.45 -12.25 15.07
C ALA A 52 17.35 -11.37 15.67
N PHE A 53 17.59 -10.82 16.87
CA PHE A 53 16.66 -9.88 17.49
C PHE A 53 16.57 -8.57 16.71
N ILE A 54 17.71 -8.00 16.31
CA ILE A 54 17.75 -6.73 15.55
C ILE A 54 17.08 -6.88 14.18
N ASP A 55 17.38 -7.96 13.46
CA ASP A 55 16.76 -8.26 12.17
C ASP A 55 15.24 -8.40 12.33
N THR A 56 14.78 -9.09 13.37
CA THR A 56 13.34 -9.24 13.66
C THR A 56 12.69 -7.90 13.99
N LEU A 57 13.32 -7.09 14.85
CA LEU A 57 12.80 -5.78 15.24
C LEU A 57 12.72 -4.84 14.02
N GLY A 58 13.79 -4.73 13.24
CA GLY A 58 13.82 -3.90 12.04
C GLY A 58 12.84 -4.38 10.96
N ALA A 59 12.67 -5.69 10.79
CA ALA A 59 11.69 -6.25 9.85
C ALA A 59 10.24 -5.93 10.27
N LEU A 60 9.92 -6.01 11.57
CA LEU A 60 8.59 -5.65 12.08
C LEU A 60 8.30 -4.16 11.90
N THR A 61 9.25 -3.28 12.24
CA THR A 61 9.10 -1.84 12.03
C THR A 61 8.97 -1.50 10.54
N SER A 62 9.78 -2.14 9.70
CA SER A 62 9.68 -2.00 8.24
C SER A 62 8.31 -2.42 7.68
N LEU A 63 7.69 -3.44 8.27
CA LEU A 63 6.34 -3.89 7.89
C LEU A 63 5.28 -2.87 8.31
N GLU A 64 5.37 -2.36 9.55
CA GLU A 64 4.48 -1.33 10.09
C GLU A 64 4.52 -0.06 9.24
N GLU A 65 5.71 0.48 8.96
CA GLU A 65 5.86 1.68 8.14
C GLU A 65 5.36 1.50 6.70
N ARG A 66 5.55 0.32 6.10
CA ARG A 66 4.99 0.00 4.77
C ARG A 66 3.48 -0.01 4.79
N TYR A 67 2.89 -0.57 5.84
CA TYR A 67 1.46 -0.58 6.01
C TYR A 67 0.91 0.85 6.19
N GLU A 68 1.52 1.66 7.07
CA GLU A 68 1.13 3.05 7.27
C GLU A 68 1.23 3.88 5.98
N ALA A 69 2.33 3.75 5.23
CA ALA A 69 2.50 4.47 3.97
C ALA A 69 1.47 4.03 2.90
N LEU A 70 1.15 2.73 2.84
CA LEU A 70 0.08 2.25 1.96
C LEU A 70 -1.27 2.81 2.37
N LEU A 71 -1.55 2.88 3.67
CA LEU A 71 -2.76 3.50 4.18
C LEU A 71 -2.83 4.96 3.73
N GLU A 72 -1.78 5.77 3.94
CA GLU A 72 -1.73 7.18 3.56
C GLU A 72 -2.00 7.44 2.06
N LEU A 73 -1.65 6.49 1.19
CA LEU A 73 -1.93 6.58 -0.25
C LEU A 73 -3.41 6.33 -0.61
N LEU A 74 -4.18 5.69 0.27
CA LEU A 74 -5.61 5.48 0.06
C LEU A 74 -6.39 6.77 0.29
N PRO A 75 -7.61 6.90 -0.27
CA PRO A 75 -8.52 7.97 0.10
C PRO A 75 -8.89 7.83 1.59
N GLN A 76 -8.13 8.53 2.44
CA GLN A 76 -8.23 8.50 3.91
C GLN A 76 -9.62 8.91 4.41
N ASP A 77 -10.33 9.73 3.64
CA ASP A 77 -11.70 10.14 3.94
C ASP A 77 -12.72 8.99 3.82
N GLN A 78 -12.42 7.98 2.98
CA GLN A 78 -13.33 6.87 2.67
C GLN A 78 -12.92 5.55 3.32
N PHE A 79 -11.63 5.23 3.40
CA PHE A 79 -11.21 3.83 3.67
C PHE A 79 -10.14 3.64 4.74
N SER A 80 -9.50 4.69 5.25
CA SER A 80 -8.35 4.50 6.13
C SER A 80 -8.25 5.58 7.20
N ARG A 81 -8.30 5.16 8.46
CA ARG A 81 -8.02 5.95 9.66
C ARG A 81 -6.93 5.21 10.46
N PRO A 82 -6.20 5.88 11.37
CA PRO A 82 -5.29 5.19 12.27
C PRO A 82 -5.97 4.01 12.98
N GLY A 83 -5.39 2.81 12.85
CA GLY A 83 -5.95 1.57 13.41
C GLY A 83 -6.95 0.82 12.50
N THR A 84 -7.16 1.26 11.25
CA THR A 84 -7.98 0.51 10.29
C THR A 84 -7.41 -0.89 10.04
N HIS A 85 -8.27 -1.90 10.12
CA HIS A 85 -7.90 -3.30 9.93
C HIS A 85 -7.50 -3.59 8.46
N PRO A 86 -6.36 -4.26 8.19
CA PRO A 86 -5.86 -4.51 6.83
C PRO A 86 -6.86 -5.18 5.89
N LYS A 87 -7.68 -6.10 6.42
CA LYS A 87 -8.74 -6.77 5.66
C LYS A 87 -9.78 -5.80 5.07
N TRP A 88 -10.16 -4.76 5.81
CA TRP A 88 -11.17 -3.80 5.34
C TRP A 88 -10.66 -2.96 4.19
N VAL A 89 -9.37 -2.61 4.23
CA VAL A 89 -8.69 -1.94 3.13
C VAL A 89 -8.62 -2.85 1.91
N ALA A 90 -8.25 -4.12 2.09
CA ALA A 90 -8.18 -5.09 1.00
C ALA A 90 -9.56 -5.30 0.35
N ASP A 91 -10.62 -5.38 1.15
CA ASP A 91 -12.00 -5.52 0.67
C ASP A 91 -12.44 -4.27 -0.10
N ALA A 92 -12.21 -3.08 0.46
CA ALA A 92 -12.50 -1.83 -0.23
C ALA A 92 -11.73 -1.67 -1.54
N VAL A 93 -10.46 -2.06 -1.60
CA VAL A 93 -9.65 -2.02 -2.84
C VAL A 93 -10.15 -3.06 -3.86
N ALA A 94 -10.53 -4.25 -3.42
CA ALA A 94 -11.09 -5.28 -4.29
C ALA A 94 -12.49 -4.92 -4.83
N GLU A 95 -13.31 -4.25 -4.02
CA GLU A 95 -14.61 -3.72 -4.41
C GLU A 95 -14.49 -2.46 -5.27
N ASN A 96 -13.41 -1.68 -5.13
CA ASN A 96 -13.10 -0.51 -5.96
C ASN A 96 -12.41 -0.90 -7.28
N THR A 97 -13.00 -1.89 -7.97
CA THR A 97 -12.60 -2.34 -9.30
C THR A 97 -13.24 -1.51 -10.43
N LEU A 98 -14.17 -0.60 -10.12
CA LEU A 98 -14.69 0.39 -11.07
C LEU A 98 -13.66 1.51 -11.27
N ASN A 99 -12.72 1.30 -12.20
CA ASN A 99 -11.86 2.37 -12.69
C ASN A 99 -12.75 3.49 -13.23
N LYS A 100 -12.75 4.64 -12.53
CA LYS A 100 -13.58 5.79 -12.88
C LYS A 100 -13.45 6.19 -14.35
N VAL A 101 -12.25 6.14 -14.92
CA VAL A 101 -12.01 6.50 -16.32
C VAL A 101 -12.69 5.51 -17.25
N ASP A 102 -12.52 4.22 -17.00
CA ASP A 102 -13.14 3.16 -17.82
C ASP A 102 -14.68 3.19 -17.67
N THR A 103 -15.18 3.38 -16.44
CA THR A 103 -16.61 3.54 -16.18
C THR A 103 -17.18 4.77 -16.90
N GLN A 104 -16.43 5.87 -16.95
CA GLN A 104 -16.84 7.06 -17.69
C GLN A 104 -16.90 6.81 -19.20
N TYR A 105 -15.95 6.07 -19.74
CA TYR A 105 -15.97 5.68 -21.16
C TYR A 105 -17.16 4.76 -21.45
N ASP A 106 -17.36 3.72 -20.64
CA ASP A 106 -18.48 2.80 -20.81
C ASP A 106 -19.83 3.54 -20.75
N VAL A 107 -20.03 4.41 -19.74
CA VAL A 107 -21.25 5.23 -19.63
C VAL A 107 -21.39 6.22 -20.79
N SER A 108 -20.30 6.77 -21.31
CA SER A 108 -20.34 7.65 -22.50
C SER A 108 -20.82 6.87 -23.73
N ASP A 109 -20.30 5.65 -23.95
CA ASP A 109 -20.70 4.77 -25.04
C ASP A 109 -22.17 4.34 -24.89
N LEU A 110 -22.65 4.09 -23.67
CA LEU A 110 -24.07 3.83 -23.38
C LEU A 110 -24.94 5.04 -23.77
N ILE A 111 -24.52 6.25 -23.41
CA ILE A 111 -25.26 7.49 -23.73
C ILE A 111 -25.30 7.72 -25.25
N GLU A 112 -24.21 7.43 -25.97
CA GLU A 112 -24.15 7.61 -27.42
C GLU A 112 -24.97 6.56 -28.18
N ARG A 113 -25.05 5.32 -27.70
CA ARG A 113 -25.72 4.21 -28.41
C ARG A 113 -27.21 4.12 -28.16
N CYS A 114 -27.71 4.56 -27.00
CA CYS A 114 -29.12 4.46 -26.65
C CYS A 114 -29.92 5.59 -27.29
N GLU A 115 -31.01 5.25 -27.98
CA GLU A 115 -31.83 6.26 -28.67
C GLU A 115 -32.89 6.88 -27.74
N THR A 116 -33.19 6.20 -26.63
CA THR A 116 -34.20 6.64 -25.66
C THR A 116 -33.72 6.56 -24.21
N LEU A 117 -34.38 7.33 -23.34
CA LEU A 117 -34.08 7.33 -21.90
C LEU A 117 -34.40 5.98 -21.25
N GLU A 118 -35.42 5.26 -21.73
CA GLU A 118 -35.78 3.94 -21.20
C GLU A 118 -34.74 2.88 -21.57
N GLU A 119 -34.22 2.91 -22.81
CA GLU A 119 -33.09 2.06 -23.20
C GLU A 119 -31.86 2.37 -22.36
N LEU A 120 -31.50 3.65 -22.22
CA LEU A 120 -30.36 4.06 -21.38
C LEU A 120 -30.54 3.59 -19.93
N LYS A 121 -31.75 3.71 -19.38
CA LYS A 121 -32.07 3.25 -18.03
C LYS A 121 -31.89 1.73 -17.91
N SER A 122 -32.43 0.96 -18.86
CA SER A 122 -32.30 -0.50 -18.87
C SER A 122 -30.84 -0.94 -18.95
N GLU A 123 -30.08 -0.33 -19.87
CA GLU A 123 -28.67 -0.64 -20.10
C GLU A 123 -27.80 -0.28 -18.90
N LEU A 124 -28.06 0.86 -18.23
CA LEU A 124 -27.37 1.22 -16.98
C LEU A 124 -27.74 0.29 -15.82
N THR A 125 -29.00 -0.11 -15.71
CA THR A 125 -29.46 -1.08 -14.69
C THR A 125 -28.76 -2.43 -14.87
N GLU A 126 -28.63 -2.92 -16.10
CA GLU A 126 -27.91 -4.15 -16.40
C GLU A 126 -26.39 -3.99 -16.17
N TYR A 127 -25.77 -2.94 -16.71
CA TYR A 127 -24.33 -2.69 -16.60
C TYR A 127 -23.84 -2.58 -15.14
N PHE A 128 -24.64 -1.96 -14.27
CA PHE A 128 -24.31 -1.82 -12.84
C PHE A 128 -24.92 -2.92 -11.95
N GLU A 129 -25.56 -3.95 -12.53
CA GLU A 129 -26.25 -5.01 -11.79
C GLU A 129 -27.22 -4.49 -10.71
N LEU A 130 -27.94 -3.39 -11.01
CA LEU A 130 -28.87 -2.79 -10.06
C LEU A 130 -30.11 -3.68 -9.92
N GLU A 131 -30.57 -3.92 -8.68
CA GLU A 131 -31.89 -4.52 -8.47
C GLU A 131 -32.96 -3.65 -9.16
N GLU A 132 -33.88 -4.27 -9.92
CA GLU A 132 -34.96 -3.55 -10.61
C GLU A 132 -35.75 -2.69 -9.60
N LEU A 133 -35.58 -1.37 -9.69
CA LEU A 133 -36.25 -0.35 -8.85
C LEU A 133 -37.71 -0.10 -9.27
#